data_AF-A0A1V4VWJ8-F1
#
_entry.id   AF-A0A1V4VWJ8-F1
#
_cell.length_a   1.000
_cell.length_b   1.000
_cell.length_c   1.000
_cell.angle_alpha   90.00
_cell.angle_beta   90.00
_cell.angle_gamma   90.00
#
_symmetry.space_group_name_H-M   'P 1'
#
loop_
_entity.id
_entity.type
_entity.pdbx_description
1 polymer ?
#
loop_
_entity_poly.entity_id
_entity_poly.type
_entity_poly.pdbx_seq_one_letter_code
_entity_poly.pdbx_strand_id
1 'polypeptide(L)' 'MAALGGSDAHVIEQVGKFATWVPDWVKDETGFIQVVKKGLTLPAVYENGSYKIFRDRLNVHF' A
#
# COMPACT_ATOMS: atom_id res chain seq x y z
N MET A 1 -3.41 12.06 -0.76
CA MET A 1 -3.69 11.35 -2.02
C MET A 1 -3.47 9.87 -1.79
N ALA A 2 -4.32 8.98 -2.32
CA ALA A 2 -4.13 7.53 -2.17
C ALA A 2 -2.84 7.11 -2.89
N ALA A 3 -1.98 6.35 -2.24
CA ALA A 3 -0.82 5.74 -2.87
C ALA A 3 -0.98 4.21 -2.79
N LEU A 4 -0.71 3.54 -3.92
CA LEU A 4 -0.77 2.10 -4.05
C LEU A 4 0.63 1.56 -4.29
N GLY A 5 0.93 0.41 -3.69
CA GLY A 5 2.13 -0.37 -3.98
C GLY A 5 1.78 -1.62 -4.78
N GLY A 6 2.55 -1.89 -5.83
CA GLY A 6 2.44 -3.09 -6.66
C GLY A 6 3.81 -3.45 -7.21
N SER A 7 4.12 -4.75 -7.24
CA SER A 7 5.47 -5.23 -7.55
C SER A 7 5.83 -5.24 -9.03
N ASP A 8 4.84 -5.25 -9.92
CA ASP A 8 5.03 -5.41 -11.37
C ASP A 8 6.07 -6.51 -11.71
N ALA A 9 5.94 -7.64 -11.00
CA ALA A 9 6.95 -8.67 -11.00
C ALA A 9 6.94 -9.46 -12.31
N HIS A 10 8.08 -9.46 -13.00
CA HIS A 10 8.34 -10.29 -14.18
C HIS A 10 9.27 -11.48 -13.86
N VAL A 11 9.79 -11.55 -12.63
CA VAL A 11 10.62 -12.64 -12.09
C VAL A 11 10.16 -13.00 -10.67
N ILE A 12 10.38 -14.25 -10.26
CA ILE A 12 9.75 -14.80 -9.04
C ILE A 12 10.22 -14.08 -7.77
N GLU A 13 11.46 -13.61 -7.73
CA GLU A 13 12.07 -12.93 -6.58
C GLU A 13 11.46 -11.56 -6.32
N GLN A 14 10.75 -10.98 -7.29
CA GLN A 14 10.07 -9.69 -7.11
C GLN A 14 8.61 -9.85 -6.66
N VAL A 15 8.04 -11.07 -6.68
CA VAL A 15 6.66 -11.30 -6.26
C VAL A 15 6.47 -10.89 -4.80
N GLY A 16 5.50 -10.00 -4.56
CA GLY A 16 5.21 -9.50 -3.21
C GLY A 16 6.21 -8.48 -2.66
N LYS A 17 7.26 -8.10 -3.40
CA LYS A 17 8.24 -7.10 -2.95
C LYS A 17 7.59 -5.75 -2.63
N PHE A 18 6.62 -5.35 -3.43
CA PHE A 18 5.80 -4.16 -3.17
C PHE A 18 4.34 -4.57 -3.01
N ALA A 19 3.69 -4.01 -2.01
CA ALA A 19 2.30 -4.29 -1.66
C ALA A 19 1.58 -3.01 -1.23
N THR A 20 0.25 -3.07 -1.15
CA THR A 20 -0.58 -2.00 -0.62
C THR A 20 -1.05 -2.39 0.78
N TRP A 21 -0.72 -1.58 1.78
CA TRP A 21 -1.32 -1.68 3.10
C TRP A 21 -2.72 -1.06 3.09
N VAL A 22 -3.67 -1.76 3.71
CA VAL A 22 -5.06 -1.33 3.93
C VAL A 22 -5.47 -1.55 5.39
N PRO A 23 -6.46 -0.81 5.91
CA PRO A 23 -6.99 -1.06 7.25
C PRO A 23 -7.56 -2.47 7.43
N ASP A 24 -7.42 -3.03 8.64
CA ASP A 24 -7.80 -4.41 8.95
C ASP A 24 -9.29 -4.74 8.70
N TRP A 25 -10.17 -3.75 8.73
CA TRP A 25 -11.61 -3.94 8.47
C TRP A 25 -11.93 -4.18 6.99
N VAL A 26 -10.98 -3.95 6.08
CA VAL A 26 -11.15 -4.25 4.66
C VAL A 26 -11.06 -5.76 4.45
N LYS A 27 -12.19 -6.39 4.15
CA LYS A 27 -12.28 -7.85 3.95
C LYS A 27 -12.70 -8.25 2.54
N ASP A 28 -13.14 -7.29 1.73
CA ASP A 28 -13.69 -7.53 0.40
C ASP A 28 -13.33 -6.38 -0.56
N GLU A 29 -13.70 -6.58 -1.82
CA GLU A 29 -13.47 -5.63 -2.91
C GLU A 29 -14.18 -4.29 -2.68
N THR A 30 -15.40 -4.31 -2.13
CA THR A 30 -16.17 -3.07 -1.87
C THR A 30 -15.45 -2.21 -0.84
N GLY A 31 -14.97 -2.81 0.24
CA GLY A 31 -14.13 -2.17 1.25
C GLY A 31 -12.82 -1.63 0.64
N PHE A 32 -12.18 -2.40 -0.24
CA PHE A 32 -10.97 -1.98 -0.94
C PHE A 32 -11.21 -0.72 -1.77
N ILE A 33 -12.26 -0.69 -2.60
CA ILE A 33 -12.63 0.48 -3.41
C ILE A 33 -12.87 1.71 -2.52
N GLN A 34 -13.53 1.54 -1.37
CA GLN A 34 -13.79 2.63 -0.45
C GLN A 34 -12.51 3.22 0.15
N VAL A 35 -11.54 2.39 0.57
CA VAL A 35 -10.29 2.90 1.15
C VAL A 35 -9.40 3.58 0.11
N VAL A 36 -9.40 3.09 -1.13
CA VAL A 36 -8.73 3.76 -2.25
C VAL A 36 -9.34 5.14 -2.48
N LYS A 37 -10.67 5.22 -2.61
CA LYS A 37 -11.38 6.50 -2.80
C LYS A 37 -11.17 7.49 -1.65
N LYS A 38 -11.05 6.98 -0.41
CA LYS A 38 -10.81 7.79 0.80
C LYS A 38 -9.33 8.16 1.01
N GLY A 39 -8.41 7.64 0.20
CA GLY A 39 -6.97 7.91 0.37
C GLY A 39 -6.35 7.25 1.61
N LEU A 40 -6.90 6.13 2.05
CA LEU A 40 -6.47 5.42 3.27
C LEU A 40 -5.45 4.30 3.00
N THR A 41 -4.99 4.17 1.76
CA THR A 41 -4.00 3.17 1.36
C THR A 41 -2.58 3.72 1.48
N LEU A 42 -1.64 2.86 1.82
CA LEU A 42 -0.22 3.19 1.92
C LEU A 42 0.62 2.17 1.15
N PRO A 43 1.66 2.59 0.42
CA PRO A 43 2.58 1.65 -0.20
C PRO A 43 3.45 0.98 0.88
N ALA A 44 3.77 -0.29 0.67
CA ALA A 44 4.63 -1.07 1.53
C ALA A 44 5.69 -1.82 0.71
N VAL A 45 6.89 -2.00 1.28
CA VAL A 45 7.98 -2.80 0.70
C VAL A 45 8.33 -3.95 1.65
N TYR A 46 8.53 -5.15 1.10
CA TYR A 46 9.03 -6.29 1.86
C TYR A 46 10.56 -6.24 1.93
N GLU A 47 11.09 -6.05 3.14
CA GLU A 47 12.53 -6.00 3.41
C GLU A 47 12.82 -6.68 4.76
N ASN A 48 13.90 -7.46 4.81
CA ASN A 48 14.39 -8.11 6.03
C ASN A 48 13.31 -8.91 6.79
N GLY A 49 12.47 -9.65 6.06
CA GLY A 49 11.44 -10.52 6.65
C GLY A 49 10.12 -9.82 7.01
N SER A 50 9.97 -8.52 6.73
CA SER A 50 8.78 -7.75 7.12
C SER A 50 8.39 -6.69 6.10
N TYR A 51 7.13 -6.27 6.11
CA TYR A 51 6.67 -5.13 5.32
C TYR A 51 6.94 -3.81 6.06
N LYS A 52 7.64 -2.88 5.40
CA LYS A 52 7.78 -1.49 5.83
C LYS A 52 6.76 -0.62 5.11
N ILE A 53 5.95 0.09 5.87
CA ILE A 53 4.89 0.97 5.35
C ILE A 53 5.43 2.39 5.19
N PHE A 54 5.26 2.99 4.02
CA PHE A 54 5.64 4.38 3.78
C PHE A 54 4.45 5.30 3.98
N ARG A 55 4.54 6.13 5.03
CA ARG A 55 3.60 7.24 5.25
C ARG A 55 4.24 8.51 4.72
N ASP A 56 3.57 9.15 3.78
CA ASP A 56 4.00 10.45 3.29
C ASP A 56 3.87 11.47 4.43
N ARG A 57 5.00 12.06 4.86
CA ARG A 57 5.00 13.22 5.77
C ARG A 57 5.03 14.49 4.92
N LEU A 58 4.02 14.71 4.10
CA LEU A 58 3.84 16.02 3.47
C LEU A 58 3.20 16.97 4.50
N ASN A 59 4.03 17.65 5.28
CA ASN A 59 3.67 18.92 5.93
C ASN A 59 3.48 19.96 4.81
N VAL A 60 2.28 20.03 4.25
CA VAL A 60 1.90 21.12 3.34
C VAL A 60 1.23 22.20 4.20
N HIS A 61 2.00 23.24 4.54
CA HIS A 61 1.43 24.49 5.02
C HIS A 61 0.92 25.26 3.81
N PHE A 62 -0.37 25.58 3.79
CA PHE A 62 -0.95 26.57 2.90
C PHE A 62 -0.75 27.97 3.49
#